data_AF-H9FKJ6-F1
#
_entry.id   AF-H9FKJ6-F1
#
_cell.length_a   1.000
_cell.length_b   1.000
_cell.length_c   1.000
_cell.angle_alpha   90.00
_cell.angle_beta   90.00
_cell.angle_gamma   90.00
#
_symmetry.space_group_name_H-M   'P 1'
#
loop_
_entity.id
_entity.type
_entity.pdbx_description
1 polymer ?
#
loop_
_entity_poly.entity_id
_entity_poly.type
_entity_poly.pdbx_seq_one_letter_code
_entity_poly.pdbx_strand_id
1 'polypeptide(L)'
;EEEEEDEPDPEAPENGSLPRFVPRFNFTLKDLTRFVDFNIKGRDVIVFLHIQKTGGTTFGRHLVKNIRLEQPCSCKAGQKKCTCHRPGKKETWLFSRFSTGW
;
A
#
# COMPACT_ATOMS: atom_id res chain seq x y z
N GLU A 1 -24.29 -6.20 -43.38
CA GLU A 1 -23.04 -5.53 -42.96
C GLU A 1 -23.48 -4.22 -42.34
N GLU A 2 -23.63 -4.22 -41.01
CA GLU A 2 -23.91 -3.01 -40.25
C GLU A 2 -22.56 -2.52 -39.74
N GLU A 3 -22.08 -1.42 -40.29
CA GLU A 3 -20.87 -0.75 -39.83
C GLU A 3 -21.18 -0.08 -38.49
N GLU A 4 -20.62 -0.60 -37.41
CA GLU A 4 -20.67 0.01 -36.09
C GLU A 4 -19.74 1.23 -36.13
N GLU A 5 -20.31 2.44 -36.19
CA GLU A 5 -19.54 3.68 -36.08
C GLU A 5 -18.98 3.78 -34.63
N ASP A 6 -17.68 3.51 -34.49
CA ASP A 6 -16.92 3.72 -33.25
C ASP A 6 -16.96 5.23 -32.90
N GLU A 7 -17.72 5.62 -31.88
CA GLU A 7 -17.70 7.00 -31.38
C GLU A 7 -16.29 7.34 -30.86
N PRO A 8 -15.72 8.49 -31.25
CA PRO A 8 -14.39 8.88 -30.82
C PRO A 8 -14.36 9.13 -29.30
N ASP A 9 -13.41 8.50 -28.61
CA ASP A 9 -13.16 8.67 -27.18
C ASP A 9 -12.93 10.16 -26.85
N PRO A 10 -13.82 10.81 -26.08
CA PRO A 10 -13.72 12.24 -25.77
C PRO A 10 -12.52 12.56 -24.85
N GLU A 11 -11.79 11.56 -24.35
CA GLU A 11 -10.63 11.72 -23.47
C GLU A 11 -9.29 11.44 -24.16
N ALA A 12 -9.28 11.25 -25.49
CA ALA A 12 -8.06 11.16 -26.26
C ALA A 12 -7.22 12.45 -26.10
N PRO A 13 -5.95 12.36 -25.66
CA PRO A 13 -5.14 13.55 -25.41
C PRO A 13 -4.89 14.30 -26.72
N GLU A 14 -5.54 15.46 -26.89
CA GLU A 14 -5.18 16.38 -27.95
C GLU A 14 -3.70 16.77 -27.79
N ASN A 15 -2.90 16.50 -28.82
CA ASN A 15 -1.47 16.81 -28.94
C ASN A 15 -0.48 16.03 -28.05
N GLY A 16 -0.79 14.79 -27.64
CA GLY A 16 0.23 13.93 -27.01
C GLY A 16 0.72 14.43 -25.64
N SER A 17 -0.06 15.30 -25.01
CA SER A 17 0.16 15.74 -23.64
C SER A 17 -0.18 14.61 -22.66
N LEU A 18 0.54 14.54 -21.53
CA LEU A 18 0.23 13.57 -20.48
C LEU A 18 -1.22 13.75 -20.02
N PRO A 19 -1.97 12.66 -19.74
CA PRO A 19 -3.35 12.76 -19.29
C PRO A 19 -3.44 13.67 -18.07
N ARG A 20 -4.16 14.79 -18.22
CA ARG A 20 -4.44 15.70 -17.11
C ARG A 20 -5.39 14.98 -16.16
N PHE A 21 -4.98 14.81 -14.90
CA PHE A 21 -5.89 14.32 -13.86
C PHE A 21 -6.98 15.37 -13.64
N VAL A 22 -8.18 15.10 -14.16
CA VAL A 22 -9.38 15.85 -13.83
C VAL A 22 -10.06 15.13 -12.66
N PRO A 23 -10.13 15.74 -11.46
CA PRO A 23 -10.80 15.10 -10.32
C PRO A 23 -12.29 14.90 -10.67
N ARG A 24 -12.71 13.65 -10.82
CA ARG A 24 -14.12 13.31 -11.11
C ARG A 24 -15.04 13.44 -9.88
N PHE A 25 -14.46 13.66 -8.69
CA PHE A 25 -15.18 13.75 -7.43
C PHE A 25 -14.65 14.92 -6.57
N ASN A 26 -15.56 15.65 -5.93
CA ASN A 26 -15.23 16.77 -5.05
C ASN A 26 -14.73 16.29 -3.69
N PHE A 27 -13.46 15.90 -3.62
CA PHE A 27 -12.81 15.57 -2.35
C PHE A 27 -12.51 16.83 -1.54
N THR A 28 -12.81 16.81 -0.24
CA THR A 28 -12.35 17.85 0.68
C THR A 28 -10.86 17.68 1.00
N LEU A 29 -10.21 18.73 1.51
CA LEU A 29 -8.84 18.61 2.00
C LEU A 29 -8.69 17.46 3.02
N LYS A 30 -9.69 17.30 3.89
CA LYS A 30 -9.74 16.24 4.90
C LYS A 30 -9.77 14.84 4.27
N ASP A 31 -10.38 14.66 3.10
CA ASP A 31 -10.44 13.37 2.42
C ASP A 31 -9.08 12.97 1.83
N LEU A 32 -8.33 13.96 1.36
CA LEU A 32 -7.03 13.77 0.69
C LEU A 32 -5.86 13.68 1.69
N THR A 33 -5.89 14.44 2.78
CA THR A 33 -4.76 14.50 3.71
C THR A 33 -4.77 13.33 4.68
N ARG A 34 -3.68 12.55 4.70
CA ARG A 34 -3.42 11.51 5.69
C ARG A 34 -2.04 11.75 6.31
N PHE A 35 -2.02 12.47 7.41
CA PHE A 35 -0.84 12.66 8.23
C PHE A 35 -1.01 11.84 9.51
N VAL A 36 -0.09 10.91 9.74
CA VAL A 36 -0.06 10.08 10.94
C VAL A 36 1.34 10.22 11.52
N ASP A 37 1.43 10.75 12.73
CA ASP A 37 2.68 10.74 13.51
C ASP A 37 2.89 9.33 14.07
N PHE A 38 3.42 8.44 13.23
CA PHE A 38 3.56 7.03 13.57
C PHE A 38 4.76 6.81 14.50
N ASN A 39 4.49 6.41 15.75
CA ASN A 39 5.51 6.12 16.73
C ASN A 39 5.77 4.62 16.88
N ILE A 40 6.76 4.11 16.12
CA ILE A 40 7.15 2.70 16.16
C ILE A 40 7.65 2.23 17.54
N LYS A 41 8.23 3.12 18.36
CA LYS A 41 8.71 2.79 19.72
C LYS A 41 7.57 2.82 20.76
N GLY A 42 6.48 3.51 20.42
CA GLY A 42 5.26 3.67 21.21
C GLY A 42 4.37 2.42 21.18
N ARG A 43 3.07 2.62 20.98
CA ARG A 43 2.06 1.54 20.96
C ARG A 43 1.35 1.40 19.62
N ASP A 44 1.75 2.17 18.61
CA ASP A 44 1.06 2.22 17.33
C ASP A 44 1.28 0.94 16.54
N VAL A 45 0.24 0.49 15.83
CA VAL A 45 0.28 -0.72 15.00
C VAL A 45 -0.30 -0.39 13.63
N ILE A 46 0.44 -0.73 12.58
CA ILE A 46 -0.09 -0.73 11.22
C ILE A 46 -0.79 -2.06 10.99
N VAL A 47 -2.03 -2.02 10.49
CA VAL A 47 -2.79 -3.22 10.12
C VAL A 47 -2.94 -3.26 8.61
N PHE A 48 -2.36 -4.29 7.97
CA PHE A 48 -2.50 -4.49 6.54
C PHE A 48 -3.62 -5.48 6.24
N LEU A 49 -4.78 -4.94 5.86
CA LEU A 49 -5.91 -5.72 5.36
C LEU A 49 -5.63 -6.16 3.90
N HIS A 50 -5.37 -7.45 3.71
CA HIS A 50 -5.00 -7.99 2.40
C HIS A 50 -6.21 -8.54 1.65
N ILE A 51 -6.59 -7.87 0.56
CA ILE A 51 -7.65 -8.30 -0.37
C ILE A 51 -7.04 -9.15 -1.49
N GLN A 52 -7.71 -10.23 -1.88
CA GLN A 52 -7.19 -11.16 -2.88
C GLN A 52 -6.96 -10.48 -4.24
N LYS A 53 -5.91 -10.90 -4.94
CA LYS A 53 -5.54 -10.46 -6.30
C LYS A 53 -5.24 -8.96 -6.49
N THR A 54 -5.08 -8.21 -5.39
CA THR A 54 -4.72 -6.77 -5.40
C THR A 54 -3.21 -6.50 -5.33
N GLY A 55 -2.37 -7.49 -5.63
CA GLY A 55 -0.91 -7.36 -5.47
C GLY A 55 -0.42 -7.32 -4.01
N GLY A 56 -1.29 -7.61 -3.03
CA GLY A 56 -0.94 -7.52 -1.61
C GLY A 56 0.16 -8.47 -1.14
N THR A 57 0.47 -9.54 -1.89
CA THR A 57 1.68 -10.36 -1.66
C THR A 57 2.96 -9.54 -1.88
N THR A 58 3.03 -8.73 -2.95
CA THR A 58 4.17 -7.87 -3.23
C THR A 58 4.22 -6.75 -2.20
N PHE A 59 3.09 -6.04 -2.01
CA PHE A 59 3.02 -4.95 -1.04
C PHE A 59 3.37 -5.39 0.38
N GLY A 60 2.81 -6.50 0.86
CA GLY A 60 3.15 -7.05 2.16
C GLY A 60 4.63 -7.41 2.30
N ARG A 61 5.29 -7.88 1.23
CA ARG A 61 6.73 -8.14 1.23
C ARG A 61 7.53 -6.85 1.39
N HIS A 62 7.10 -5.76 0.77
CA HIS A 62 7.71 -4.44 0.98
C HIS A 62 7.59 -3.97 2.43
N LEU A 63 6.44 -4.19 3.09
CA LEU A 63 6.26 -3.81 4.50
C LEU A 63 7.25 -4.48 5.45
N VAL A 64 7.59 -5.75 5.21
CA VAL A 64 8.50 -6.52 6.08
C VAL A 64 9.98 -6.48 5.67
N LYS A 65 10.31 -6.08 4.43
CA LYS A 65 11.70 -6.11 3.92
C LYS A 65 12.25 -4.77 3.43
N ASN A 66 11.39 -3.84 3.04
CA ASN A 66 11.80 -2.66 2.25
C ASN A 66 11.43 -1.31 2.92
N ILE A 67 11.18 -1.31 4.23
CA ILE A 67 11.09 -0.08 5.03
C ILE A 67 12.42 0.14 5.75
N ARG A 68 12.96 1.36 5.67
CA ARG A 68 14.16 1.75 6.42
C ARG A 68 13.79 1.96 7.89
N LEU A 69 14.23 1.05 8.75
CA LEU A 69 13.91 1.03 10.18
C LEU A 69 15.19 0.98 11.01
N GLU A 70 15.15 1.56 12.21
CA GLU A 70 16.22 1.40 13.21
C GLU A 70 16.44 -0.08 13.56
N GLN A 71 15.34 -0.83 13.72
CA GLN A 71 15.35 -2.28 13.90
C GLN A 71 14.53 -2.93 12.77
N PRO A 72 15.17 -3.56 11.76
CA PRO A 72 14.46 -4.26 10.69
C PRO A 72 13.70 -5.50 11.18
N CYS A 73 12.71 -5.95 10.40
CA CYS A 73 12.08 -7.25 10.66
C CYS A 73 13.07 -8.40 10.40
N SER A 74 13.03 -9.42 11.24
CA SER A 74 13.81 -10.65 11.07
C SER A 74 13.03 -11.66 10.24
N CYS A 75 13.41 -11.86 8.98
CA CYS A 75 12.83 -12.85 8.07
C CYS A 75 13.81 -14.00 7.83
N LYS A 76 13.50 -15.21 8.30
CA LYS A 76 14.33 -16.40 8.03
C LYS A 76 13.99 -17.01 6.68
N ALA A 77 15.00 -17.44 5.92
CA ALA A 77 14.79 -18.16 4.67
C ALA A 77 13.95 -19.43 4.93
N GLY A 78 13.02 -19.74 4.03
CA GLY A 78 12.07 -20.85 4.17
C GLY A 78 10.85 -20.56 5.06
N GLN A 79 10.88 -19.50 5.90
CA GLN A 79 9.71 -19.09 6.69
C GLN A 79 8.89 -18.03 5.95
N LYS A 80 7.57 -18.21 5.92
CA LYS A 80 6.64 -17.22 5.36
C LYS A 80 6.43 -16.02 6.29
N LYS A 81 6.56 -16.23 7.60
CA LYS A 81 6.37 -15.20 8.63
C LYS A 81 7.71 -14.60 9.05
N CYS A 82 7.75 -13.28 9.15
CA CYS A 82 8.85 -12.49 9.70
C CYS A 82 8.50 -12.00 11.10
N THR A 83 9.52 -11.75 11.91
CA THR A 83 9.36 -11.15 13.24
C THR A 83 9.58 -9.65 13.14
N CYS A 84 8.50 -8.86 13.24
CA CYS A 84 8.52 -7.40 13.13
C CYS A 84 8.30 -6.73 14.48
N HIS A 85 9.31 -6.79 15.35
CA HIS A 85 9.23 -6.19 16.68
C HIS A 85 9.65 -4.72 16.70
N ARG A 86 9.14 -3.98 17.68
CA ARG A 86 9.58 -2.62 18.00
C ARG A 86 11.06 -2.63 18.41
N PRO A 87 11.80 -1.53 18.19
CA PRO A 87 13.16 -1.38 18.69
C PRO A 87 13.24 -1.64 20.21
N GLY A 88 14.05 -2.61 20.62
CA GLY A 88 14.28 -2.93 22.03
C GLY A 88 13.13 -3.63 22.78
N LYS A 89 12.05 -4.03 22.10
CA LYS A 89 10.91 -4.77 22.71
C LYS A 89 10.57 -6.03 21.92
N LYS A 90 9.76 -6.91 22.51
CA LYS A 90 9.21 -8.12 21.86
C LYS A 90 7.77 -7.93 21.34
N GLU A 91 7.30 -6.69 21.28
CA GLU A 91 5.98 -6.34 20.78
C GLU A 91 6.02 -6.08 19.28
N THR A 92 4.98 -6.49 18.56
CA THR A 92 4.86 -6.30 17.11
C THR A 92 4.25 -4.94 16.77
N TRP A 93 4.80 -4.23 15.77
CA TRP A 93 4.27 -2.96 15.27
C TRP A 93 3.48 -3.10 13.94
N LEU A 94 3.50 -4.28 13.34
CA LEU A 94 2.84 -4.57 12.07
C LEU A 94 1.95 -5.81 12.19
N PHE A 95 0.65 -5.67 11.98
CA PHE A 95 -0.27 -6.78 11.82
C PHE A 95 -0.48 -7.06 10.32
N SER A 96 -0.06 -8.24 9.87
CA SER A 96 -0.15 -8.67 8.48
C SER A 96 0.08 -10.18 8.37
N ARG A 97 -0.29 -10.77 7.23
CA ARG A 97 0.04 -12.16 6.90
C ARG A 97 1.53 -12.50 7.11
N PHE A 98 2.44 -11.59 6.77
CA PHE A 98 3.88 -11.83 6.83
C PHE A 98 4.52 -11.45 8.17
N SER A 99 3.77 -10.92 9.13
CA SER A 99 4.29 -10.59 10.47
C SER A 99 3.63 -11.41 11.57
N THR A 100 2.30 -11.46 11.58
CA THR A 100 1.50 -12.17 12.60
C THR A 100 0.92 -13.48 12.08
N GLY A 101 0.72 -13.61 10.77
CA GLY A 101 0.10 -14.79 10.15
C GLY A 101 -1.36 -14.54 9.80
N TRP A 102 -2.12 -15.62 9.68
CA TRP A 102 -3.59 -15.63 9.60
C TRP A 102 -4.13 -16.39 10.80
#